data_AF-A0A7Y1YGN3-F1
#
_entry.id   AF-A0A7Y1YGN3-F1
#
_cell.length_a   1.000
_cell.length_b   1.000
_cell.length_c   1.000
_cell.angle_alpha   90.00
_cell.angle_beta   90.00
_cell.angle_gamma   90.00
#
_symmetry.space_group_name_H-M   'P 1'
#
loop_
_entity.id
_entity.type
_entity.pdbx_description
1 polymer ?
#
loop_
_entity_poly.entity_id
_entity_poly.type
_entity_poly.pdbx_seq_one_letter_code
_entity_poly.pdbx_strand_id
1 'polypeptide(L)'
;LNSDNEYIQKEYDKFRKKAARVLRFIYLFRTEEDNEKFYNRLMELKEEAKMNIHQDNAQINKLIRKNLITVDMGSSLVNDNDNVNDMIKKLIAVAELLYTKKDTILSNEAA
;
A
#
# COMPACT_ATOMS: atom_id res chain seq x y z
N LEU A 1 -1.04 -18.80 -4.26
CA LEU A 1 -0.75 -18.52 -5.69
C LEU A 1 0.62 -19.12 -6.00
N ASN A 2 0.64 -20.36 -6.46
CA ASN A 2 1.85 -21.00 -6.99
C ASN A 2 1.85 -20.72 -8.49
N SER A 3 2.38 -19.56 -8.89
CA SER A 3 2.65 -19.31 -10.31
C SER A 3 3.99 -19.94 -10.64
N ASP A 4 4.09 -20.69 -11.74
CA ASP A 4 5.37 -21.26 -12.17
C ASP A 4 6.38 -20.19 -12.65
N ASN A 5 5.92 -18.94 -12.82
CA ASN A 5 6.76 -17.82 -13.20
C ASN A 5 7.33 -17.10 -11.96
N GLU A 6 8.65 -17.16 -11.77
CA GLU A 6 9.33 -16.54 -10.63
C GLU A 6 9.17 -15.02 -10.56
N TYR A 7 9.02 -14.32 -11.69
CA TYR A 7 8.80 -12.88 -11.72
C TYR A 7 7.41 -12.53 -11.19
N ILE A 8 6.40 -13.33 -11.52
CA ILE A 8 5.05 -13.19 -10.97
C ILE A 8 5.05 -13.42 -9.47
N GLN A 9 5.70 -14.49 -9.00
CA GLN A 9 5.84 -14.74 -7.56
C GLN A 9 6.50 -13.54 -6.85
N LYS A 10 7.59 -13.01 -7.41
CA LYS A 10 8.31 -11.85 -6.87
C LYS A 10 7.42 -10.60 -6.79
N GLU A 11 6.60 -10.31 -7.79
CA GLU A 11 5.69 -9.16 -7.74
C GLU A 11 4.58 -9.35 -6.69
N TYR A 12 3.94 -10.53 -6.61
CA TYR A 12 2.96 -10.79 -5.56
C TYR A 12 3.55 -10.78 -4.15
N ASP A 13 4.80 -11.22 -3.98
CA ASP A 13 5.48 -11.12 -2.70
C ASP A 13 5.71 -9.67 -2.27
N LYS A 14 5.93 -8.75 -3.22
CA LYS A 14 5.96 -7.32 -2.89
C LYS A 14 4.59 -6.81 -2.44
N PHE A 15 3.52 -7.20 -3.13
CA PHE A 15 2.15 -6.82 -2.73
C PHE A 15 1.85 -7.29 -1.29
N ARG A 16 2.17 -8.55 -0.98
CA ARG A 16 2.01 -9.11 0.38
C ARG A 16 2.84 -8.36 1.41
N LYS A 17 4.11 -8.05 1.11
CA LYS A 17 4.98 -7.29 2.01
C LYS A 17 4.46 -5.88 2.28
N LYS A 18 3.90 -5.20 1.26
CA LYS A 18 3.26 -3.88 1.43
C LYS A 18 2.07 -3.98 2.38
N ALA A 19 1.14 -4.90 2.12
CA ALA A 19 -0.02 -5.11 2.99
C ALA A 19 0.36 -5.47 4.43
N ALA A 20 1.31 -6.40 4.61
CA ALA A 20 1.79 -6.81 5.93
C ALA A 20 2.45 -5.66 6.72
N ARG A 21 3.21 -4.78 6.04
CA ARG A 21 3.82 -3.60 6.67
C ARG A 21 2.76 -2.65 7.20
N VAL A 22 1.71 -2.37 6.41
CA VAL A 22 0.61 -1.50 6.81
C VAL A 22 -0.16 -2.10 7.98
N LEU A 23 -0.53 -3.38 7.92
CA LEU A 23 -1.21 -4.07 9.01
C LEU A 23 -0.38 -4.08 10.30
N ARG A 24 0.93 -4.30 10.19
CA ARG A 24 1.85 -4.23 11.34
C ARG A 24 1.88 -2.83 11.95
N PHE A 25 1.86 -1.80 11.11
CA PHE A 25 1.84 -0.42 11.57
C PHE A 25 0.54 -0.09 12.31
N ILE A 26 -0.61 -0.48 11.75
CA ILE A 26 -1.93 -0.32 12.38
C ILE A 26 -1.99 -1.04 13.73
N TYR A 27 -1.43 -2.26 13.80
CA TYR A 27 -1.35 -3.01 15.04
C TYR A 27 -0.58 -2.25 16.13
N LEU A 28 0.60 -1.69 15.78
CA LEU A 28 1.40 -0.91 16.73
C LEU A 28 0.69 0.37 17.14
N PHE A 29 0.07 1.07 16.20
CA PHE A 29 -0.68 2.30 16.48
C PHE A 29 -1.82 2.07 17.48
N ARG A 30 -2.48 0.91 17.41
CA ARG A 30 -3.53 0.51 18.35
C ARG A 30 -3.01 0.25 19.76
N THR A 31 -1.81 -0.32 19.91
CA THR A 31 -1.34 -0.88 21.19
C THR A 31 -0.47 0.07 22.01
N GLU A 32 -0.03 1.19 21.43
CA GLU A 32 0.98 2.07 22.04
C GLU A 32 0.34 3.35 22.60
N GLU A 33 0.83 3.83 23.75
CA GLU A 33 0.26 4.99 24.43
C GLU A 33 0.64 6.34 23.77
N ASP A 34 1.76 6.39 23.03
CA ASP A 34 2.30 7.61 22.40
C ASP A 34 1.71 7.88 21.00
N ASN A 35 0.48 8.41 20.99
CA ASN A 35 -0.33 8.63 19.80
C ASN A 35 0.30 9.56 18.74
N GLU A 36 1.09 10.57 19.13
CA GLU A 36 1.60 11.59 18.19
C GLU A 36 2.71 11.06 17.28
N LYS A 37 3.65 10.28 17.82
CA LYS A 37 4.71 9.67 17.03
C LYS A 37 4.15 8.75 15.94
N PHE A 38 3.11 7.99 16.28
CA PHE A 38 2.44 7.12 15.32
C PHE A 38 1.60 7.88 14.31
N TYR A 39 0.94 8.98 14.71
CA TYR A 39 0.24 9.84 13.76
C TYR A 39 1.18 10.35 12.65
N ASN A 40 2.36 10.87 13.02
CA ASN A 40 3.34 11.34 12.03
C ASN A 40 3.79 10.22 11.09
N ARG A 41 4.04 9.03 11.64
CA ARG A 41 4.44 7.87 10.83
C ARG A 41 3.29 7.33 9.95
N LEU A 42 2.03 7.48 10.37
CA LEU A 42 0.85 7.17 9.55
C LEU A 42 0.77 8.11 8.33
N MET A 43 1.03 9.40 8.54
CA MET A 43 1.06 10.39 7.46
C MET A 43 2.20 10.14 6.48
N GLU A 44 3.39 9.78 6.98
CA GLU A 44 4.51 9.35 6.12
C GLU A 44 4.12 8.14 5.25
N LEU A 45 3.49 7.11 5.84
CA LEU A 45 3.03 5.93 5.09
C LEU A 45 1.96 6.28 4.04
N LYS A 46 1.08 7.24 4.35
CA LYS A 46 0.06 7.75 3.42
C LYS A 46 0.71 8.42 2.21
N GLU A 47 1.75 9.23 2.41
CA GLU A 47 2.50 9.87 1.34
C GLU A 47 3.38 8.88 0.55
N GLU A 48 4.06 7.94 1.22
CA GLU A 48 4.78 6.84 0.56
C GLU A 48 3.85 6.03 -0.34
N ALA A 49 2.65 5.70 0.14
CA ALA A 49 1.65 4.95 -0.63
C ALA A 49 1.20 5.73 -1.88
N LYS A 50 1.10 7.06 -1.82
CA LYS A 50 0.79 7.89 -3.00
C LYS A 50 1.94 7.90 -4.02
N MET A 51 3.19 8.04 -3.56
CA MET A 51 4.36 8.12 -4.45
C MET A 51 4.68 6.79 -5.15
N ASN A 52 4.47 5.66 -4.48
CA ASN A 52 4.91 4.36 -4.98
C ASN A 52 4.05 3.79 -6.13
N ILE A 53 2.81 4.28 -6.30
CA ILE A 53 1.88 3.81 -7.36
C ILE A 53 2.51 3.89 -8.75
N HIS A 54 3.22 4.99 -9.05
CA HIS A 54 3.81 5.20 -10.37
C HIS A 54 5.03 4.31 -10.64
N GLN A 55 5.78 3.94 -9.60
CA GLN A 55 7.00 3.13 -9.73
C GLN A 55 6.68 1.67 -10.05
N ASP A 56 5.61 1.12 -9.45
CA ASP A 56 5.22 -0.28 -9.66
C ASP A 56 4.80 -0.54 -11.12
N ASN A 57 4.04 0.37 -11.72
CA ASN A 57 3.59 0.25 -13.11
C ASN A 57 4.76 0.31 -14.11
N ALA A 58 5.78 1.13 -13.83
CA ALA A 58 7.00 1.16 -14.63
C ALA A 58 7.77 -0.17 -14.56
N GLN A 59 7.81 -0.79 -13.37
CA GLN A 59 8.44 -2.10 -13.20
C GLN A 59 7.70 -3.22 -13.95
N ILE A 60 6.36 -3.27 -13.85
CA ILE A 60 5.56 -4.27 -14.57
C ILE A 60 5.75 -4.12 -16.09
N ASN A 61 5.71 -2.89 -16.61
CA ASN A 61 5.97 -2.60 -18.02
C ASN A 61 7.37 -3.08 -18.48
N LYS A 62 8.39 -2.99 -17.62
CA LYS A 62 9.73 -3.50 -17.91
C LYS A 62 9.75 -5.03 -18.02
N LEU A 63 8.97 -5.74 -17.20
CA LEU A 63 8.86 -7.20 -17.27
C LEU A 63 8.20 -7.65 -18.58
N ILE A 64 7.14 -6.96 -19.00
CA ILE A 64 6.45 -7.22 -20.28
C ILE A 64 7.40 -6.97 -21.46
N ARG A 65 8.08 -5.82 -21.51
CA ARG A 65 9.02 -5.47 -22.61
C ARG A 65 10.21 -6.42 -22.73
N LYS A 66 10.56 -7.11 -21.64
CA LYS A 66 11.65 -8.10 -21.60
C LYS A 66 11.15 -9.54 -21.84
N ASN A 67 9.85 -9.74 -22.14
CA ASN A 67 9.22 -11.05 -22.28
C ASN A 67 9.40 -11.97 -21.04
N LEU A 68 9.55 -11.37 -19.85
CA LEU A 68 9.68 -12.14 -18.60
C LEU A 68 8.32 -12.59 -18.05
N ILE A 69 7.25 -11.92 -18.48
CA ILE A 69 5.85 -12.24 -18.19
C ILE A 69 5.02 -12.00 -19.46
N THR A 70 3.87 -12.66 -19.58
CA THR A 70 2.95 -12.40 -20.70
C THR A 70 2.19 -11.08 -20.50
N VAL A 71 1.55 -10.60 -21.57
CA VAL A 71 0.69 -9.41 -21.50
C VAL A 71 -0.47 -9.62 -20.52
N ASP A 72 -1.10 -10.80 -20.52
CA ASP A 72 -2.21 -11.13 -19.60
C ASP A 72 -1.77 -11.15 -18.14
N MET A 73 -0.59 -11.71 -17.87
CA MET A 73 0.01 -11.68 -16.53
C MET A 73 0.33 -10.25 -16.11
N GLY A 74 0.87 -9.44 -17.03
CA GLY A 74 1.13 -8.02 -16.80
C GLY A 74 -0.14 -7.22 -16.48
N SER A 75 -1.22 -7.44 -17.23
CA SER A 75 -2.52 -6.81 -16.96
C SER A 75 -3.09 -7.23 -15.61
N SER A 76 -2.97 -8.51 -15.25
CA SER A 76 -3.37 -9.00 -13.92
C SER A 76 -2.58 -8.32 -12.81
N LEU A 77 -1.25 -8.18 -12.96
CA LEU A 77 -0.41 -7.49 -11.99
C LEU A 77 -0.76 -6.01 -11.82
N VAL A 78 -1.08 -5.30 -12.90
CA VAL A 78 -1.50 -3.89 -12.82
C VAL A 78 -2.80 -3.76 -12.04
N ASN A 79 -3.81 -4.58 -12.39
CA ASN A 79 -5.10 -4.56 -11.69
C ASN A 79 -4.96 -4.92 -10.20
N ASP A 80 -4.17 -5.94 -9.88
CA ASP A 80 -3.94 -6.36 -8.50
C ASP A 80 -3.13 -5.34 -7.72
N ASN A 81 -2.16 -4.67 -8.35
CA ASN A 81 -1.41 -3.58 -7.73
C ASN A 81 -2.36 -2.42 -7.35
N ASP A 82 -3.26 -2.03 -8.26
CA ASP A 82 -4.25 -0.98 -7.99
C ASP A 82 -5.19 -1.38 -6.84
N ASN A 83 -5.68 -2.62 -6.84
CA ASN A 83 -6.52 -3.16 -5.76
C ASN A 83 -5.79 -3.16 -4.41
N VAL A 84 -4.52 -3.57 -4.37
CA VAL A 84 -3.70 -3.58 -3.14
C VAL A 84 -3.48 -2.16 -2.64
N ASN A 85 -3.20 -1.21 -3.53
CA ASN A 85 -3.00 0.19 -3.16
C ASN A 85 -4.30 0.83 -2.64
N ASP A 86 -5.45 0.54 -3.24
CA ASP A 86 -6.76 1.00 -2.74
C ASP A 86 -7.09 0.41 -1.37
N MET A 87 -6.87 -0.90 -1.18
CA MET A 87 -7.03 -1.56 0.12
C MET A 87 -6.14 -0.92 1.19
N ILE A 88 -4.87 -0.63 0.89
CA ILE A 88 -3.94 0.03 1.82
C ILE A 88 -4.45 1.43 2.20
N LYS A 89 -4.91 2.23 1.23
CA LYS A 89 -5.49 3.56 1.51
C LYS A 89 -6.67 3.48 2.47
N LYS A 90 -7.57 2.52 2.25
CA LYS A 90 -8.74 2.30 3.12
C LYS A 90 -8.33 1.84 4.53
N LEU A 91 -7.36 0.94 4.65
CA LEU A 91 -6.84 0.50 5.94
C LEU A 91 -6.20 1.64 6.74
N ILE A 92 -5.42 2.50 6.08
CA ILE A 92 -4.83 3.70 6.68
C ILE A 92 -5.93 4.64 7.17
N ALA A 93 -6.95 4.91 6.36
CA ALA A 93 -8.07 5.77 6.74
C ALA A 93 -8.85 5.22 7.95
N VAL A 94 -9.11 3.91 7.99
CA VAL A 94 -9.76 3.26 9.14
C VAL A 94 -8.90 3.40 10.40
N ALA A 95 -7.58 3.22 10.30
CA ALA A 95 -6.68 3.40 11.43
C ALA A 95 -6.63 4.85 11.92
N GLU A 96 -6.63 5.81 10.99
CA GLU A 96 -6.72 7.24 11.29
C GLU A 96 -7.99 7.53 12.11
N LEU A 97 -9.15 7.04 11.67
CA LEU A 97 -10.44 7.23 12.33
C LEU A 97 -10.52 6.57 13.71
N LEU A 98 -9.99 5.36 13.86
CA LEU A 98 -10.14 4.58 15.10
C LEU A 98 -9.17 5.01 16.20
N TYR A 99 -7.97 5.46 15.84
CA TYR A 99 -6.88 5.59 16.81
C TYR A 99 -6.33 7.01 16.93
N THR A 100 -6.67 7.94 16.03
CA THR A 100 -6.23 9.33 16.19
C THR A 100 -7.15 10.06 17.15
N LYS A 101 -6.57 10.83 18.09
CA LYS A 101 -7.34 11.73 18.98
C LYS A 101 -7.69 13.08 18.33
N LYS A 102 -7.23 13.33 17.11
CA LYS A 102 -7.46 14.55 16.32
C LYS A 102 -8.56 14.26 15.31
N ASP A 103 -9.58 15.11 15.28
CA ASP A 103 -10.68 15.00 14.33
C ASP A 103 -10.23 15.54 12.95
N THR A 104 -9.69 14.66 12.11
CA THR A 104 -9.13 15.04 10.81
C THR A 104 -10.20 15.34 9.76
N ILE A 105 -11.47 15.03 10.05
CA ILE A 105 -12.61 15.38 9.19
C ILE A 105 -12.93 16.87 9.32
N LEU A 106 -12.96 17.40 10.55
CA LEU A 106 -13.25 18.82 10.81
C LEU A 106 -12.08 19.76 10.49
N SER A 107 -10.84 19.27 10.50
CA SER A 107 -9.66 20.11 10.22
C SER A 107 -9.50 20.52 8.75
N ASN A 108 -10.24 19.90 7.82
CA ASN A 108 -10.16 20.19 6.38
C ASN A 108 -11.19 21.23 5.90
N GLU A 109 -12.07 21.76 6.78
CA GLU A 109 -13.05 22.81 6.43
C GLU A 109 -12.56 24.23 6.76
N ALA A 110 -11.31 24.41 7.22
CA ALA A 110 -10.79 25.69 7.69
C ALA A 110 -9.60 26.25 6.87
N ALA A 111 -9.49 25.92 5.58
CA ALA A 111 -8.52 26.53 4.67
C ALA A 111 -9.17 27.06 3.39
#